data_AF-A0A968VAE7-F1
#
_entry.id   AF-A0A968VAE7-F1
#
_cell.length_a   1.000
_cell.length_b   1.000
_cell.length_c   1.000
_cell.angle_alpha   90.00
_cell.angle_beta   90.00
_cell.angle_gamma   90.00
#
_symmetry.space_group_name_H-M   'P 1'
#
loop_
_entity.id
_entity.type
_entity.pdbx_description
1 polymer ?
#
loop_
_entity_poly.entity_id
_entity_poly.type
_entity_poly.pdbx_seq_one_letter_code
_entity_poly.pdbx_strand_id
1 'polypeptide(L)'
;MKKITSIAMLAMLVINFADAQSVQKTHQQNPWTLVYEGAITKNVKGKVNIQPVTYKIKDIPIAANVYTPPNFDDTQKYPAMS
;
A
#
# COMPACT_ATOMS: atom_id res chain seq x y z
N MET A 1 17.52 42.29 18.04
CA MET A 1 16.25 41.50 18.07
C MET A 1 15.84 41.02 16.68
N LYS A 2 15.53 41.89 15.70
CA LYS A 2 15.11 41.51 14.33
C LYS A 2 16.00 40.44 13.63
N LYS A 3 17.33 40.53 13.77
CA LYS A 3 18.28 39.59 13.15
C LYS A 3 18.23 38.18 13.78
N ILE A 4 17.98 38.11 15.09
CA ILE A 4 17.88 36.84 15.84
C ILE A 4 16.53 36.18 15.53
N THR A 5 15.46 36.97 15.40
CA THR A 5 14.15 36.48 14.95
C THR A 5 14.18 35.96 13.51
N SER A 6 14.92 36.61 12.60
CA SER A 6 15.10 36.11 11.23
C SER A 6 15.91 34.81 11.15
N ILE A 7 16.93 34.65 11.99
CA ILE A 7 17.73 33.40 12.05
C ILE A 7 16.88 32.25 12.61
N ALA A 8 16.07 32.49 13.64
CA ALA A 8 15.16 31.49 14.19
C ALA A 8 14.07 31.07 13.18
N MET A 9 13.56 32.01 12.39
CA MET A 9 12.57 31.74 11.33
C MET A 9 13.19 30.98 10.14
N LEU A 10 14.45 31.28 9.79
CA LEU A 10 15.18 30.54 8.76
C LEU A 10 15.47 29.11 9.20
N ALA A 11 15.83 28.89 10.47
CA ALA A 11 16.03 27.57 11.06
C ALA A 11 14.74 26.73 11.06
N MET A 12 13.58 27.33 11.36
CA MET A 12 12.28 26.65 11.27
C MET A 12 11.92 26.24 9.83
N LEU A 13 12.36 26.99 8.83
CA LEU A 13 12.14 26.63 7.43
C LEU A 13 12.92 25.35 7.06
N VAL A 14 14.19 25.22 7.49
CA VAL A 14 15.05 24.07 7.14
C VAL A 14 14.56 22.74 7.74
N ILE A 15 13.93 22.78 8.91
CA ILE A 15 13.39 21.59 9.58
C ILE A 15 12.21 21.00 8.77
N ASN A 16 11.40 21.84 8.14
CA ASN A 16 10.26 21.38 7.33
C ASN A 16 10.67 20.78 5.97
N PHE A 17 11.84 21.15 5.42
CA PHE A 17 12.35 20.57 4.16
C PHE A 17 13.06 19.22 4.35
N ALA A 18 13.50 18.90 5.56
CA ALA A 18 14.19 17.63 5.85
C ALA A 18 13.23 16.43 5.84
N ASP A 19 11.97 16.61 6.27
CA ASP A 19 10.91 15.58 6.20
C ASP A 19 10.37 15.36 4.77
N ALA A 20 10.62 16.30 3.85
CA ALA A 20 10.25 16.20 2.44
C ALA A 20 11.30 15.46 1.60
N GLN A 21 12.44 15.07 2.18
CA GLN A 21 13.38 14.19 1.52
C GLN A 21 12.74 12.81 1.43
N SER A 22 12.11 12.58 0.28
CA SER A 22 11.62 11.30 -0.21
C SER A 22 12.48 10.18 0.34
N VAL A 23 11.87 9.33 1.18
CA VAL A 23 12.43 8.01 1.47
C VAL A 23 12.60 7.34 0.12
N GLN A 24 13.82 7.39 -0.41
CA GLN A 24 14.18 6.67 -1.61
C GLN A 24 14.12 5.20 -1.18
N LYS A 25 12.95 4.58 -1.38
CA LYS A 25 12.75 3.16 -1.08
C LYS A 25 13.83 2.44 -1.88
N THR A 26 14.81 1.88 -1.21
CA THR A 26 15.76 0.99 -1.84
C THR A 26 14.93 -0.19 -2.35
N HIS A 27 14.56 -0.17 -3.63
CA HIS A 27 13.80 -1.24 -4.27
C HIS A 27 14.71 -2.47 -4.40
N GLN A 28 14.90 -3.20 -3.31
CA GLN A 28 14.89 -4.65 -3.41
C GLN A 28 13.43 -5.08 -3.20
N GLN A 29 12.62 -4.87 -4.25
CA GLN A 29 11.23 -5.32 -4.32
C GLN A 29 11.18 -6.86 -4.21
N ASN A 30 10.22 -7.40 -3.45
CA ASN A 30 10.15 -8.85 -3.24
C ASN A 30 9.92 -9.57 -4.58
N PRO A 31 10.68 -10.65 -4.85
CA PRO A 31 10.65 -11.36 -6.13
C PRO A 31 9.33 -12.08 -6.48
N TRP A 32 8.38 -12.20 -5.54
CA TRP A 32 7.01 -12.70 -5.75
C TRP A 32 5.97 -11.96 -4.86
N THR A 33 6.21 -10.69 -4.49
CA THR A 33 5.24 -9.88 -3.69
C THR A 33 3.97 -9.57 -4.46
N LEU A 34 3.00 -8.93 -3.77
CA LEU A 34 1.98 -8.14 -4.45
C LEU A 34 2.63 -7.14 -5.43
N VAL A 35 2.12 -7.16 -6.66
CA VAL A 35 2.79 -6.60 -7.85
C VAL A 35 2.85 -5.08 -7.93
N TYR A 36 2.07 -4.37 -7.11
CA TYR A 36 1.97 -2.91 -7.15
C TYR A 36 2.32 -2.28 -5.80
N GLU A 37 2.87 -1.07 -5.86
CA GLU A 37 3.19 -0.30 -4.67
C GLU A 37 1.93 0.05 -3.88
N GLY A 38 1.99 -0.13 -2.56
CA GLY A 38 0.86 0.18 -1.68
C GLY A 38 -0.26 -0.87 -1.71
N ALA A 39 0.00 -2.07 -2.24
CA ALA A 39 -0.97 -3.15 -2.22
C ALA A 39 -1.47 -3.49 -0.81
N ILE A 40 -2.74 -3.86 -0.72
CA ILE A 40 -3.38 -4.24 0.54
C ILE A 40 -2.75 -5.54 1.04
N THR A 41 -2.03 -5.47 2.15
CA THR A 41 -1.36 -6.62 2.78
C THR A 41 -2.14 -7.22 3.94
N LYS A 42 -3.21 -6.54 4.41
CA LYS A 42 -4.05 -6.98 5.52
C LYS A 42 -5.48 -6.48 5.38
N ASN A 43 -6.41 -7.27 5.92
CA ASN A 43 -7.84 -6.91 5.95
C ASN A 43 -8.14 -5.90 7.05
N VAL A 44 -8.97 -4.91 6.72
CA VAL A 44 -9.44 -3.87 7.64
C VAL A 44 -10.96 -3.76 7.50
N LYS A 45 -11.66 -3.72 8.65
CA LYS A 45 -13.13 -3.64 8.67
C LYS A 45 -13.62 -2.43 7.86
N GLY A 46 -14.62 -2.65 7.01
CA GLY A 46 -15.19 -1.61 6.14
C GLY A 46 -14.32 -1.22 4.94
N LYS A 47 -13.25 -1.96 4.66
CA LYS A 47 -12.41 -1.80 3.47
C LYS A 47 -12.46 -3.05 2.59
N VAL A 48 -11.86 -2.94 1.42
CA VAL A 48 -11.62 -4.08 0.52
C VAL A 48 -10.81 -5.13 1.27
N ASN A 49 -11.17 -6.40 1.10
CA ASN A 49 -10.48 -7.51 1.70
C ASN A 49 -9.66 -8.26 0.66
N ILE A 50 -8.45 -8.67 1.02
CA ILE A 50 -7.58 -9.59 0.29
C ILE A 50 -7.73 -11.00 0.85
N GLN A 51 -7.87 -11.98 -0.03
CA GLN A 51 -7.95 -13.40 0.30
C GLN A 51 -6.95 -14.18 -0.57
N PRO A 52 -5.87 -14.72 0.01
CA PRO A 52 -4.95 -15.56 -0.74
C PRO A 52 -5.63 -16.90 -1.06
N VAL A 53 -5.52 -17.33 -2.30
CA VAL A 53 -6.07 -18.58 -2.80
C VAL A 53 -5.01 -19.39 -3.54
N THR A 54 -5.15 -20.69 -3.53
CA THR A 54 -4.29 -21.59 -4.30
C THR A 54 -5.17 -22.56 -5.07
N TYR A 55 -4.87 -22.73 -6.35
CA TYR A 55 -5.58 -23.65 -7.23
C TYR A 55 -4.60 -24.31 -8.20
N LYS A 56 -5.05 -25.36 -8.89
CA LYS A 56 -4.23 -26.05 -9.88
C LYS A 56 -4.76 -25.78 -11.28
N ILE A 57 -3.85 -25.49 -12.20
CA ILE A 57 -4.13 -25.56 -13.63
C ILE A 57 -3.38 -26.80 -14.14
N LYS A 58 -4.13 -27.82 -14.56
CA LYS A 58 -3.59 -29.17 -14.77
C LYS A 58 -2.95 -29.65 -13.46
N ASP A 59 -1.62 -29.75 -13.40
CA ASP A 59 -0.88 -30.16 -12.21
C ASP A 59 0.03 -29.05 -11.64
N ILE A 60 -0.06 -27.83 -12.18
CA ILE A 60 0.76 -26.71 -11.75
C ILE A 60 0.03 -25.96 -10.63
N PRO A 61 0.62 -25.85 -9.42
CA PRO A 61 0.04 -25.04 -8.35
C PRO A 61 0.18 -23.54 -8.67
N ILE A 62 -0.93 -22.83 -8.60
CA ILE A 62 -1.03 -21.38 -8.83
C ILE A 62 -1.45 -20.72 -7.52
N ALA A 63 -0.69 -19.69 -7.13
CA ALA A 63 -1.08 -18.80 -6.04
C ALA A 63 -1.69 -17.52 -6.63
N ALA A 64 -2.82 -17.08 -6.08
CA ALA A 64 -3.49 -15.84 -6.47
C ALA A 64 -4.09 -15.14 -5.24
N ASN A 65 -4.55 -13.91 -5.42
CA ASN A 65 -5.27 -13.16 -4.40
C ASN A 65 -6.62 -12.70 -4.96
N VAL A 66 -7.71 -12.98 -4.23
CA VAL A 66 -9.05 -12.49 -4.54
C VAL A 66 -9.32 -11.25 -3.70
N TYR A 67 -9.76 -10.18 -4.36
CA TYR A 67 -10.14 -8.94 -3.69
C TYR A 67 -11.66 -8.84 -3.64
N THR A 68 -12.22 -8.75 -2.43
CA THR A 68 -13.66 -8.60 -2.24
C THR A 68 -14.01 -7.23 -1.68
N PRO A 69 -15.17 -6.65 -2.07
CA PRO A 69 -15.59 -5.36 -1.54
C PRO A 69 -15.83 -5.42 -0.02
N PRO A 70 -15.90 -4.25 0.64
CA PRO A 70 -16.37 -4.16 2.00
C PRO A 70 -17.75 -4.84 2.14
N ASN A 71 -17.95 -5.61 3.21
CA ASN A 71 -19.21 -6.31 3.50
C ASN A 71 -19.65 -7.28 2.38
N PHE A 72 -18.68 -7.91 1.71
CA PHE A 72 -18.95 -8.97 0.75
C PHE A 72 -19.84 -10.07 1.36
N ASP A 73 -20.86 -10.46 0.60
CA ASP A 73 -21.85 -11.48 0.92
C ASP A 73 -21.83 -12.53 -0.19
N ASP A 74 -21.50 -13.78 0.15
CA ASP A 74 -21.35 -14.87 -0.82
C ASP A 74 -22.66 -15.30 -1.49
N THR A 75 -23.80 -14.87 -0.95
CA THR A 75 -25.13 -15.09 -1.54
C THR A 75 -25.47 -14.08 -2.64
N GLN A 76 -24.72 -12.98 -2.74
CA GLN A 76 -24.93 -11.92 -3.71
C GLN A 76 -24.02 -12.06 -4.94
N LYS A 77 -24.39 -11.39 -6.03
CA LYS A 77 -23.62 -11.35 -7.27
C LYS A 77 -22.90 -10.02 -7.40
N TYR A 78 -21.61 -10.09 -7.72
CA TYR A 78 -20.77 -8.91 -7.95
C TYR A 78 -20.12 -9.00 -9.33
N PRO A 79 -19.96 -7.88 -10.04
CA PRO A 79 -19.13 -7.85 -11.23
C PRO A 79 -17.69 -8.20 -10.86
N ALA A 80 -17.06 -9.05 -11.66
CA ALA A 80 -15.66 -9.43 -11.51
C ALA A 80 -14.86 -8.90 -12.70
N MET A 81 -13.60 -8.52 -12.45
CA MET A 81 -12.63 -8.20 -13.50
C MET A 81 -11.81 -9.46 -13.79
N SER A 82 -11.72 -9.83 -15.07
CA SER A 82 -10.92 -10.96 -15.58
C SER A 82 -9.60 -10.50 -16.17
#